data_AF-A0A3D4D041-F1
#
_entry.id   AF-A0A3D4D041-F1
#
_cell.length_a   1.000
_cell.length_b   1.000
_cell.length_c   1.000
_cell.angle_alpha   90.00
_cell.angle_beta   90.00
_cell.angle_gamma   90.00
#
_symmetry.space_group_name_H-M   'P 1'
#
loop_
_entity.id
_entity.type
_entity.pdbx_description
1 polymer ?
#
loop_
_entity_poly.entity_id
_entity_poly.type
_entity_poly.pdbx_seq_one_letter_code
_entity_poly.pdbx_strand_id
1 'polypeptide(L)'
;MINPAEFLDRRNFLSHTASGLGSVALASLLSRDGLLAAERESAPGKVPVRPAIDSARPHAARDPHFEPRAKQVLMIFCSGA
;
A
#
# COMPACT_ATOMS: atom_id res chain seq x y z
N MET A 1 4.78 21.68 -11.24
CA MET A 1 4.63 22.25 -12.59
C MET A 1 5.27 21.24 -13.54
N ILE A 2 4.46 20.54 -14.35
CA ILE A 2 4.96 19.45 -15.23
C ILE A 2 5.68 20.10 -16.41
N ASN A 3 6.93 19.68 -16.66
CA ASN A 3 7.78 20.26 -17.69
C ASN A 3 7.47 19.58 -19.05
N PRO A 4 7.06 20.31 -20.10
CA PRO A 4 6.62 19.71 -21.37
C PRO A 4 7.70 18.90 -22.09
N ALA A 5 8.97 19.12 -21.77
CA ALA A 5 10.08 18.30 -22.28
C ALA A 5 10.03 16.84 -21.80
N GLU A 6 9.37 16.53 -20.69
CA GLU A 6 9.23 15.14 -20.20
C GLU A 6 8.39 14.26 -21.13
N PHE A 7 7.45 14.85 -21.89
CA PHE A 7 6.64 14.13 -22.88
C PHE A 7 7.36 13.93 -24.22
N LEU A 8 8.51 14.59 -24.42
CA LEU A 8 9.34 14.46 -25.62
C LEU A 8 10.45 13.41 -25.45
N ASP A 9 10.69 12.92 -24.23
CA ASP A 9 11.58 11.79 -23.99
C ASP A 9 10.86 10.47 -24.26
N ARG A 10 11.03 9.96 -25.49
CA ARG A 10 10.51 8.65 -25.92
C ARG A 10 10.91 7.51 -24.99
N ARG A 11 12.14 7.50 -24.48
CA ARG A 11 12.61 6.40 -23.63
C ARG A 11 11.84 6.45 -22.31
N ASN A 12 11.76 7.63 -21.72
CA ASN A 12 11.01 7.83 -20.48
C ASN A 12 9.52 7.46 -20.66
N PHE A 13 8.88 7.92 -21.74
CA PHE A 13 7.50 7.61 -22.07
C PHE A 13 7.25 6.10 -22.22
N LEU A 14 8.08 5.41 -23.01
CA LEU A 14 7.91 3.97 -23.23
C LEU A 14 8.19 3.15 -21.97
N SER A 15 9.20 3.52 -21.18
CA SER A 15 9.50 2.86 -19.89
C SER A 15 8.32 2.99 -18.93
N HIS A 16 7.79 4.20 -18.72
CA HIS A 16 6.65 4.42 -17.83
C HIS A 16 5.39 3.71 -18.32
N THR A 17 5.11 3.77 -19.63
CA THR A 17 3.92 3.12 -20.22
C THR A 17 4.01 1.59 -20.12
N ALA A 18 5.18 1.02 -20.40
CA ALA A 18 5.41 -0.42 -20.29
C ALA A 18 5.23 -0.91 -18.84
N SER A 19 5.78 -0.18 -17.86
CA SER A 19 5.59 -0.50 -16.44
C SER A 19 4.13 -0.37 -16.01
N GLY A 20 3.45 0.71 -16.41
CA GLY A 20 2.04 0.94 -16.11
C GLY A 20 1.14 -0.18 -16.64
N LEU A 21 1.17 -0.43 -17.95
CA LEU A 21 0.37 -1.48 -18.57
C LEU A 21 0.77 -2.88 -18.08
N GLY A 22 2.06 -3.12 -17.86
CA GLY A 22 2.56 -4.38 -17.29
C GLY A 22 2.01 -4.63 -15.88
N SER A 23 1.95 -3.60 -15.03
CA SER A 23 1.37 -3.72 -13.68
C SER A 23 -0.13 -4.02 -13.69
N VAL A 24 -0.88 -3.43 -14.63
CA VAL A 24 -2.32 -3.73 -14.81
C VAL A 24 -2.51 -5.18 -15.28
N ALA A 25 -1.70 -5.63 -16.23
CA ALA A 25 -1.72 -7.01 -16.70
C ALA A 25 -1.37 -7.99 -15.56
N LEU A 26 -0.35 -7.68 -14.76
CA LEU A 26 0.03 -8.47 -13.59
C LEU A 26 -1.09 -8.54 -12.56
N ALA A 27 -1.74 -7.41 -12.23
CA ALA A 27 -2.87 -7.39 -11.32
C ALA A 27 -4.04 -8.26 -11.82
N SER A 28 -4.30 -8.25 -13.15
CA SER A 28 -5.30 -9.11 -13.77
C SER A 28 -4.96 -10.60 -13.65
N LEU A 29 -3.70 -10.99 -13.90
CA LEU A 29 -3.25 -12.38 -13.70
C LEU A 29 -3.37 -12.81 -12.25
N LEU A 30 -2.89 -11.99 -11.31
CA LEU A 30 -3.01 -12.27 -9.87
C LEU A 30 -4.47 -12.39 -9.44
N SER A 31 -5.37 -11.56 -9.98
CA SER A 31 -6.80 -11.65 -9.68
C SER A 31 -7.42 -12.94 -10.23
N ARG A 32 -7.07 -13.33 -11.46
CA ARG A 32 -7.55 -14.57 -12.09
C ARG A 32 -7.11 -15.81 -11.33
N ASP A 33 -5.89 -15.79 -10.80
CA ASP A 33 -5.31 -16.91 -10.06
C ASP A 33 -5.69 -16.88 -8.57
N GLY A 34 -6.53 -15.92 -8.13
CA GLY A 34 -6.92 -15.77 -6.73
C GLY A 34 -5.77 -15.39 -5.81
N LEU A 35 -4.71 -14.77 -6.36
CA LEU A 35 -3.50 -14.35 -5.65
C LEU A 35 -3.52 -12.88 -5.25
N LEU A 36 -4.34 -12.06 -5.92
CA LEU A 36 -4.45 -10.64 -5.63
C LEU A 36 -5.05 -10.44 -4.24
N ALA A 37 -4.26 -9.85 -3.34
CA ALA A 37 -4.62 -9.64 -1.93
C ALA A 37 -4.99 -10.91 -1.15
N ALA A 38 -4.59 -12.09 -1.64
CA ALA A 38 -4.90 -13.35 -0.97
C ALA A 38 -4.26 -13.44 0.43
N GLU A 39 -5.02 -13.96 1.39
CA GLU A 39 -4.50 -14.38 2.68
C GLU A 39 -3.68 -15.65 2.48
N ARG A 40 -2.36 -15.50 2.55
CA ARG A 40 -1.41 -16.59 2.39
C ARG A 40 -0.42 -16.58 3.52
N GLU A 41 -0.01 -17.78 3.92
CA GLU A 41 1.05 -17.94 4.91
C GLU A 41 2.33 -17.28 4.41
N SER A 42 2.87 -16.35 5.19
CA SER A 42 4.20 -15.76 4.97
C SER A 42 5.30 -16.60 5.62
N ALA A 43 4.93 -17.42 6.60
CA ALA A 43 5.73 -18.44 7.27
C ALA A 43 4.78 -19.54 7.78
N PRO A 44 5.27 -20.76 8.11
CA PRO A 44 4.41 -21.86 8.55
C PRO A 44 3.47 -21.45 9.68
N GLY A 45 2.16 -21.51 9.43
CA GLY A 45 1.11 -21.13 10.38
C GLY A 45 1.00 -19.63 10.69
N LYS A 46 1.56 -18.74 9.86
CA LYS A 46 1.53 -17.28 10.04
C LYS A 46 0.97 -16.58 8.81
N VAL A 47 -0.23 -16.00 8.95
CA VAL A 47 -0.82 -15.12 7.93
C VAL A 47 -0.41 -13.67 8.23
N PRO A 48 -0.02 -12.87 7.22
CA PRO A 48 0.37 -11.49 7.41
C PRO A 48 -0.84 -10.62 7.79
N VAL A 49 -0.64 -9.73 8.77
CA VAL A 49 -1.67 -8.79 9.22
C VAL A 49 -1.92 -7.73 8.14
N ARG A 50 -3.16 -7.63 7.65
CA ARG A 50 -3.60 -6.62 6.68
C ARG A 50 -4.73 -5.77 7.30
N PRO A 51 -4.40 -4.68 7.99
CA PRO A 51 -5.43 -3.86 8.64
C PRO A 51 -6.32 -3.19 7.60
N ALA A 52 -7.64 -3.21 7.83
CA ALA A 52 -8.58 -2.42 7.04
C ALA A 52 -8.38 -0.92 7.36
N ILE A 53 -8.09 -0.13 6.34
CA ILE A 53 -7.90 1.32 6.47
C ILE A 53 -9.14 2.02 5.90
N ASP A 54 -9.98 2.54 6.79
CA ASP A 54 -11.04 3.49 6.42
C ASP A 54 -10.42 4.86 6.12
N SER A 55 -10.54 5.30 4.86
CA SER A 55 -10.02 6.60 4.41
C SER A 55 -10.78 7.78 5.00
N ALA A 56 -12.05 7.61 5.40
CA ALA A 56 -12.83 8.64 6.07
C ALA A 56 -12.42 8.81 7.55
N ARG A 57 -11.76 7.80 8.13
CA ARG A 57 -11.32 7.80 9.53
C ARG A 57 -9.88 7.30 9.67
N PRO A 58 -8.88 8.04 9.13
CA PRO A 58 -7.50 7.58 9.08
C PRO A 58 -6.88 7.33 10.48
N HIS A 59 -7.40 8.00 11.51
CA HIS A 59 -6.94 7.89 12.91
C HIS A 59 -7.81 6.98 13.79
N ALA A 60 -8.77 6.24 13.22
CA ALA A 60 -9.53 5.26 14.00
C ALA A 60 -8.59 4.19 14.59
N ALA A 61 -8.95 3.70 15.78
CA ALA A 61 -8.26 2.57 16.41
C ALA A 61 -8.33 1.34 15.52
N ARG A 62 -7.25 0.55 15.51
CA ARG A 62 -7.11 -0.67 14.70
C ARG A 62 -6.57 -1.79 15.57
N ASP A 63 -6.84 -3.02 15.18
CA ASP A 63 -6.29 -4.18 15.87
C ASP A 63 -4.76 -4.16 15.80
N PRO A 64 -4.08 -4.29 16.95
CA PRO A 64 -2.63 -4.30 16.99
C PRO A 64 -2.08 -5.65 16.53
N HIS A 65 -0.83 -5.66 16.05
CA HIS A 65 -0.14 -6.91 15.72
C HIS A 65 0.17 -7.76 16.97
N PHE A 66 0.34 -7.11 18.13
CA PHE A 66 0.62 -7.76 19.41
C PHE A 66 -0.28 -7.23 20.51
N GLU A 67 -0.42 -8.00 21.59
CA GLU A 67 -1.12 -7.53 22.78
C GLU A 67 -0.48 -6.23 23.30
N PRO A 68 -1.26 -5.14 23.42
CA PRO A 68 -0.72 -3.86 23.85
C PRO A 68 -0.32 -3.93 25.33
N ARG A 69 0.90 -3.44 25.63
CA ARG A 69 1.38 -3.34 27.02
C ARG A 69 0.71 -2.21 27.82
N ALA A 70 0.11 -1.24 27.12
CA ALA A 70 -0.52 -0.06 27.70
C ALA A 70 -1.94 0.10 27.14
N LYS A 71 -2.89 0.44 28.01
CA LYS A 71 -4.30 0.65 27.66
C LYS A 71 -4.59 2.08 27.18
N GLN A 72 -3.76 3.05 27.58
CA GLN A 72 -3.95 4.47 27.31
C GLN A 72 -2.61 5.09 26.90
N VAL A 73 -2.63 5.91 25.85
CA VAL A 73 -1.46 6.62 25.30
C VAL A 73 -1.81 8.08 25.13
N LEU A 74 -0.91 8.97 25.56
CA LEU A 74 -0.99 10.42 25.31
C LEU A 74 -0.23 10.73 24.02
N MET A 75 -0.95 11.14 22.98
CA MET A 75 -0.34 11.68 21.76
C MET A 75 -0.22 13.19 21.89
N ILE A 76 1.00 13.70 22.09
CA ILE A 76 1.28 15.13 22.12
C ILE A 76 1.87 15.52 20.76
N PHE A 77 1.12 16.30 19.98
CA PHE A 77 1.57 16.82 18.70
C PHE A 77 1.97 18.29 18.87
N CYS A 78 3.26 18.59 18.70
CA CYS A 78 3.82 19.94 18.83
C CYS A 78 4.15 20.53 17.45
N SER A 79 3.16 21.12 16.77
CA SER A 79 3.39 21.82 15.50
C SER A 79 4.02 23.20 15.73
N GLY A 80 5.35 23.25 15.87
CA GLY A 80 6.11 24.51 15.91
C GLY A 80 7.21 24.62 16.96
N ALA A 81 7.80 23.49 17.37
CA ALA A 81 9.03 23.51 18.19
C ALA A 81 10.27 23.77 17.32
#